data_AF-A0A497NU65-F1
#
_entry.id   AF-A0A497NU65-F1
#
_cell.length_a   1.000
_cell.length_b   1.000
_cell.length_c   1.000
_cell.angle_alpha   90.00
_cell.angle_beta   90.00
_cell.angle_gamma   90.00
#
_symmetry.space_group_name_H-M   'P 1'
#
loop_
_entity.id
_entity.type
_entity.pdbx_description
1 polymer ?
#
loop_
_entity_poly.entity_id
_entity_poly.type
_entity_poly.pdbx_seq_one_letter_code
_entity_poly.pdbx_strand_id
1 'polypeptide(L)'
;MEKKSYTWFERRRRAKALDLAQEQITKALDTVTLLYKAVEDFSESRKKEAIRHIENLFDVEKEVDSLRTEVFKELSKGVALFAEYREDLMHLVKRLDTLADHVKDAARCMLMLQDSEIPKELWKNIVNMASNLVKCADALRGSIEKIGVNSQQAIKGAKKVEEIERKIDDEYLKTKSLFVKYAKMNCGSMVIFDDLTEFIEHAADMCADT
;
A
#
# COMPACT_ATOMS: atom_id res chain seq x y z
N MET A 1 23.69 31.76 26.64
CA MET A 1 22.66 30.93 27.30
C MET A 1 21.52 30.52 26.36
N GLU A 2 21.55 30.87 25.06
CA GLU A 2 20.47 30.59 24.12
C GLU A 2 20.41 29.14 23.60
N LYS A 3 21.54 28.42 23.52
CA LYS A 3 21.57 27.05 22.95
C LYS A 3 20.70 26.01 23.68
N LYS A 4 20.45 26.15 24.99
CA LYS A 4 19.59 25.22 25.76
C LYS A 4 18.08 25.43 25.52
N SER A 5 17.69 26.62 25.05
CA SER A 5 16.28 26.98 24.81
C SER A 5 15.77 26.50 23.44
N TYR A 6 16.66 26.21 22.48
CA TYR A 6 16.24 25.71 21.17
C TYR A 6 16.13 24.18 21.16
N THR A 7 17.01 23.46 21.87
CA THR A 7 17.07 21.98 21.81
C THR A 7 15.76 21.26 22.17
N TRP A 8 14.95 21.79 23.09
CA TRP A 8 13.66 21.17 23.42
C TRP A 8 12.61 21.38 22.31
N PHE A 9 12.69 22.52 21.62
CA PHE A 9 11.82 22.87 20.49
C PHE A 9 12.17 22.04 19.24
N GLU A 10 13.46 21.84 18.96
CA GLU A 10 13.91 20.95 17.88
C GLU A 10 13.47 19.50 18.14
N ARG A 11 13.65 19.01 19.38
CA ARG A 11 13.19 17.66 19.79
C ARG A 11 11.68 17.48 19.62
N ARG A 12 10.88 18.47 20.03
CA ARG A 12 9.42 18.42 19.90
C ARG A 12 8.98 18.40 18.43
N ARG A 13 9.61 19.20 17.56
CA ARG A 13 9.31 19.20 16.12
C ARG A 13 9.74 17.91 15.44
N ARG A 14 10.89 17.34 15.84
CA ARG A 14 11.35 16.03 15.39
C ARG A 14 10.37 14.93 15.72
N ALA A 15 9.92 14.88 16.98
CA ALA A 15 8.91 13.92 17.42
C ALA A 15 7.65 14.05 16.56
N LYS A 16 7.13 15.27 16.37
CA LYS A 16 5.95 15.50 15.54
C LYS A 16 6.08 14.98 14.10
N ALA A 17 7.21 15.24 13.42
CA ALA A 17 7.41 14.78 12.05
C ALA A 17 7.46 13.24 11.94
N LEU A 18 8.11 12.59 12.92
CA LEU A 18 8.17 11.13 13.00
C LEU A 18 6.82 10.52 13.35
N ASP A 19 6.07 11.12 14.27
CA ASP A 19 4.72 10.67 14.65
C ASP A 19 3.77 10.74 13.45
N LEU A 20 3.78 11.85 12.70
CA LEU A 20 2.99 12.01 11.47
C LEU A 20 3.39 10.99 10.40
N ALA A 21 4.69 10.73 10.22
CA ALA A 21 5.16 9.74 9.27
C ALA A 21 4.75 8.32 9.69
N GLN A 22 4.87 7.97 10.97
CA GLN A 22 4.43 6.68 11.49
C GLN A 22 2.92 6.46 11.29
N GLU A 23 2.13 7.50 11.51
CA GLU A 23 0.69 7.46 11.25
C GLU A 23 0.40 7.25 9.75
N GLN A 24 1.09 7.97 8.87
CA GLN A 24 0.95 7.82 7.43
C GLN A 24 1.33 6.41 6.97
N ILE A 25 2.47 5.89 7.44
CA ILE A 25 2.95 4.54 7.15
C ILE A 25 1.89 3.51 7.54
N THR A 26 1.34 3.66 8.76
CA THR A 26 0.33 2.74 9.29
C THR A 26 -0.91 2.74 8.41
N LYS A 27 -1.45 3.92 8.09
CA LYS A 27 -2.66 4.07 7.28
C LYS A 27 -2.46 3.58 5.85
N ALA A 28 -1.32 3.89 5.23
CA ALA A 28 -0.98 3.44 3.89
C ALA A 28 -1.01 1.91 3.80
N LEU A 29 -0.38 1.22 4.76
CA LEU A 29 -0.38 -0.24 4.81
C LEU A 29 -1.77 -0.83 5.16
N ASP A 30 -2.60 -0.11 5.93
CA ASP A 30 -3.96 -0.54 6.25
C ASP A 30 -4.89 -0.51 5.01
N THR A 31 -4.62 0.32 4.01
CA THR A 31 -5.39 0.34 2.74
C THR A 31 -5.36 -1.03 2.06
N VAL A 32 -4.23 -1.74 2.10
CA VAL A 32 -4.06 -3.08 1.53
C VAL A 32 -5.01 -4.09 2.19
N THR A 33 -5.19 -3.99 3.51
CA THR A 33 -6.13 -4.85 4.25
C THR A 33 -7.58 -4.56 3.85
N LEU A 34 -7.93 -3.30 3.60
CA LEU A 34 -9.26 -2.93 3.12
C LEU A 34 -9.52 -3.46 1.70
N LEU A 35 -8.51 -3.40 0.81
CA LEU A 35 -8.60 -3.98 -0.52
C LEU A 35 -8.83 -5.49 -0.46
N TYR A 36 -8.06 -6.21 0.34
CA TYR A 36 -8.25 -7.66 0.52
C TYR A 36 -9.68 -8.01 0.95
N LYS A 37 -10.21 -7.31 1.96
CA LYS A 37 -11.60 -7.52 2.42
C LYS A 37 -12.62 -7.23 1.33
N ALA A 38 -12.43 -6.15 0.58
CA ALA A 38 -13.29 -5.83 -0.55
C ALA A 38 -13.27 -6.95 -1.61
N VAL A 39 -12.10 -7.46 -1.97
CA VAL A 39 -11.92 -8.52 -2.96
C VAL A 39 -12.57 -9.83 -2.49
N GLU A 40 -12.36 -10.20 -1.23
CA GLU A 40 -12.95 -11.38 -0.62
C GLU A 40 -14.49 -11.31 -0.68
N ASP A 41 -15.08 -10.20 -0.23
CA ASP A 41 -16.52 -9.97 -0.28
C ASP A 41 -17.08 -9.97 -1.71
N PHE A 42 -16.35 -9.38 -2.67
CA PHE A 42 -16.73 -9.43 -4.09
C PHE A 42 -16.80 -10.87 -4.61
N SER A 43 -15.77 -11.66 -4.30
CA SER A 43 -15.67 -13.06 -4.73
C SER A 43 -16.78 -13.93 -4.16
N GLU A 44 -17.30 -13.57 -2.99
CA GLU A 44 -18.40 -14.25 -2.28
C GLU A 44 -19.77 -13.60 -2.55
N SER A 45 -19.87 -12.70 -3.53
CA SER A 45 -21.10 -12.00 -3.93
C SER A 45 -21.73 -11.09 -2.86
N ARG A 46 -20.95 -10.71 -1.83
CA ARG A 46 -21.32 -9.72 -0.80
C ARG A 46 -21.01 -8.30 -1.28
N LYS A 47 -21.69 -7.86 -2.34
CA LYS A 47 -21.38 -6.59 -3.02
C LYS A 47 -21.49 -5.36 -2.10
N LYS A 48 -22.47 -5.34 -1.18
CA LYS A 48 -22.71 -4.17 -0.31
C LYS A 48 -21.55 -3.98 0.68
N GLU A 49 -21.10 -5.08 1.26
CA GLU A 49 -19.97 -5.13 2.18
C GLU A 49 -18.67 -4.75 1.47
N ALA A 50 -18.46 -5.28 0.26
CA ALA A 50 -17.31 -4.92 -0.57
C ALA A 50 -17.25 -3.43 -0.89
N ILE A 51 -18.38 -2.83 -1.31
CA ILE A 51 -18.47 -1.39 -1.59
C ILE A 51 -18.15 -0.57 -0.34
N ARG A 52 -18.66 -0.97 0.83
CA ARG A 52 -18.34 -0.30 2.11
C ARG A 52 -16.85 -0.37 2.43
N HIS A 53 -16.18 -1.49 2.14
CA HIS A 53 -14.72 -1.59 2.30
C HIS A 53 -13.97 -0.66 1.35
N ILE A 54 -14.43 -0.51 0.11
CA ILE A 54 -13.87 0.42 -0.88
C ILE A 54 -14.06 1.88 -0.48
N GLU A 55 -15.24 2.25 0.04
CA GLU A 55 -15.51 3.60 0.54
C GLU A 55 -14.56 3.95 1.70
N ASN A 56 -14.42 3.04 2.68
CA ASN A 56 -13.46 3.22 3.77
C ASN A 56 -12.02 3.33 3.26
N LEU A 57 -11.65 2.55 2.24
CA LEU A 57 -10.32 2.61 1.61
C LEU A 57 -10.06 3.99 1.02
N PHE A 58 -11.02 4.58 0.30
CA PHE A 58 -10.88 5.92 -0.24
C PHE A 58 -10.74 7.01 0.83
N ASP A 59 -11.40 6.84 1.98
CA ASP A 59 -11.24 7.80 3.07
C ASP A 59 -9.88 7.67 3.76
N VAL A 60 -9.41 6.44 3.99
CA VAL A 60 -8.05 6.20 4.53
C VAL A 60 -6.98 6.71 3.56
N GLU A 61 -7.13 6.51 2.26
CA GLU A 61 -6.18 6.99 1.27
C GLU A 61 -6.09 8.53 1.26
N LYS A 62 -7.22 9.25 1.33
CA LYS A 62 -7.19 10.73 1.48
C LYS A 62 -6.44 11.17 2.73
N GLU A 63 -6.57 10.42 3.82
CA GLU A 63 -5.82 10.68 5.05
C GLU A 63 -4.32 10.45 4.86
N VAL A 64 -3.91 9.41 4.13
CA VAL A 64 -2.51 9.16 3.75
C VAL A 64 -1.92 10.36 2.99
N ASP A 65 -2.65 10.84 1.98
CA ASP A 65 -2.30 11.98 1.12
C ASP A 65 -2.12 13.28 1.94
N SER A 66 -3.03 13.51 2.89
CA SER A 66 -3.02 14.63 3.83
C SER A 66 -1.84 14.56 4.79
N LEU A 67 -1.58 13.38 5.38
CA LEU A 67 -0.48 13.16 6.29
C LEU A 67 0.88 13.34 5.58
N ARG A 68 1.03 12.84 4.35
CA ARG A 68 2.24 13.09 3.53
C ARG A 68 2.51 14.59 3.41
N THR A 69 1.47 15.37 3.12
CA THR A 69 1.58 16.83 2.97
C THR A 69 2.02 17.49 4.28
N GLU A 70 1.44 17.09 5.41
CA GLU A 70 1.84 17.60 6.73
C GLU A 70 3.25 17.16 7.13
N VAL A 71 3.67 15.93 6.81
CA VAL A 71 5.06 15.49 7.00
C VAL A 71 6.01 16.40 6.20
N PHE A 72 5.76 16.62 4.91
CA PHE A 72 6.63 17.46 4.07
C PHE A 72 6.69 18.89 4.57
N LYS A 73 5.56 19.43 5.04
CA LYS A 73 5.48 20.75 5.66
C LYS A 73 6.24 20.83 6.98
N GLU A 74 6.23 19.81 7.82
CA GLU A 74 7.05 19.81 9.05
C GLU A 74 8.54 19.68 8.72
N LEU A 75 8.90 18.85 7.74
CA LEU A 75 10.29 18.65 7.31
C LEU A 75 10.89 19.90 6.64
N SER A 76 10.08 20.72 5.96
CA SER A 76 10.54 21.96 5.31
C SER A 76 10.91 23.08 6.28
N LYS A 77 10.49 23.00 7.55
CA LYS A 77 10.73 24.03 8.57
C LYS A 77 12.16 24.04 9.15
N GLY A 78 13.11 23.34 8.53
CA GLY A 78 14.57 23.49 8.72
C GLY A 78 15.16 23.01 10.06
N VAL A 79 14.34 22.63 11.04
CA VAL A 79 14.77 22.38 12.44
C VAL A 79 14.40 20.96 12.93
N ALA A 80 13.66 20.17 12.13
CA ALA A 80 13.01 18.95 12.60
C ALA A 80 13.85 17.65 12.47
N LEU A 81 14.85 17.57 11.59
CA LEU A 81 15.72 16.40 11.43
C LEU A 81 17.13 16.85 11.01
N PHE A 82 18.16 16.04 11.33
CA PHE A 82 19.47 16.19 10.70
C PHE A 82 19.27 16.09 9.18
N ALA A 83 19.91 16.99 8.42
CA ALA A 83 19.77 17.07 6.96
C ALA A 83 19.92 15.69 6.27
N GLU A 84 20.74 14.82 6.86
CA GLU A 84 21.09 13.48 6.39
C GLU A 84 19.91 12.48 6.32
N TYR A 85 18.90 12.58 7.18
CA TYR A 85 17.78 11.60 7.21
C TYR A 85 16.46 12.17 6.68
N ARG A 86 16.44 13.46 6.34
CA ARG A 86 15.23 14.12 5.88
C ARG A 86 14.78 13.56 4.53
N GLU A 87 15.73 13.35 3.63
CA GLU A 87 15.49 12.82 2.28
C GLU A 87 14.94 11.39 2.35
N ASP A 88 15.57 10.51 3.13
CA ASP A 88 15.12 9.13 3.34
C ASP A 88 13.67 9.06 3.86
N LEU A 89 13.33 9.88 4.86
CA LEU A 89 11.96 9.92 5.40
C LEU A 89 10.96 10.45 4.36
N MET A 90 11.35 11.43 3.56
CA MET A 90 10.51 11.94 2.47
C MET A 90 10.26 10.86 1.40
N HIS A 91 11.30 10.09 1.04
CA HIS A 91 11.16 8.98 0.10
C HIS A 91 10.29 7.86 0.64
N LEU A 92 10.47 7.47 1.92
CA LEU A 92 9.66 6.45 2.57
C LEU A 92 8.16 6.79 2.54
N VAL A 93 7.80 7.99 2.99
CA VAL A 93 6.40 8.44 3.02
C VAL A 93 5.84 8.55 1.60
N LYS A 94 6.64 9.02 0.62
CA LYS A 94 6.23 9.11 -0.78
C LYS A 94 5.94 7.74 -1.39
N ARG A 95 6.78 6.73 -1.14
CA ARG A 95 6.58 5.38 -1.69
C ARG A 95 5.32 4.73 -1.12
N LEU A 96 5.07 4.89 0.17
CA LEU A 96 3.87 4.36 0.82
C LEU A 96 2.58 5.07 0.40
N ASP A 97 2.68 6.35 0.06
CA ASP A 97 1.60 7.08 -0.57
C ASP A 97 1.31 6.56 -2.00
N THR A 98 2.36 6.28 -2.79
CA THR A 98 2.21 5.62 -4.11
C THR A 98 1.63 4.20 -3.99
N LEU A 99 1.99 3.44 -2.95
CA LEU A 99 1.34 2.17 -2.61
C LEU A 99 -0.17 2.34 -2.41
N ALA A 100 -0.57 3.32 -1.60
CA ALA A 100 -1.98 3.60 -1.31
C ALA A 100 -2.75 4.05 -2.58
N ASP A 101 -2.08 4.78 -3.49
CA ASP A 101 -2.62 5.14 -4.80
C ASP A 101 -2.93 3.91 -5.66
N HIS A 102 -1.98 2.98 -5.82
CA HIS A 102 -2.21 1.74 -6.56
C HIS A 102 -3.33 0.89 -5.94
N VAL A 103 -3.38 0.82 -4.62
CA VAL A 103 -4.46 0.14 -3.89
C VAL A 103 -5.83 0.78 -4.15
N LYS A 104 -5.89 2.12 -4.20
CA LYS A 104 -7.10 2.88 -4.58
C LYS A 104 -7.50 2.62 -6.02
N ASP A 105 -6.55 2.55 -6.94
CA ASP A 105 -6.83 2.29 -8.36
C ASP A 105 -7.35 0.86 -8.59
N ALA A 106 -6.78 -0.14 -7.90
CA ALA A 106 -7.35 -1.48 -7.84
C ALA A 106 -8.81 -1.47 -7.37
N ALA A 107 -9.11 -0.75 -6.28
CA ALA A 107 -10.46 -0.63 -5.76
C ALA A 107 -11.44 0.07 -6.74
N ARG A 108 -10.97 1.04 -7.52
CA ARG A 108 -11.76 1.68 -8.59
C ARG A 108 -12.12 0.69 -9.70
N CYS A 109 -11.18 -0.15 -10.12
CA CYS A 109 -11.45 -1.21 -11.10
C CYS A 109 -12.55 -2.16 -10.61
N MET A 110 -12.54 -2.52 -9.32
CA MET A 110 -13.60 -3.35 -8.74
C MET A 110 -15.00 -2.70 -8.82
N LEU A 111 -15.12 -1.40 -8.56
CA LEU A 111 -16.39 -0.69 -8.71
C LEU A 111 -16.89 -0.69 -10.15
N MET A 112 -15.99 -0.58 -11.13
CA MET A 112 -16.34 -0.66 -12.55
C MET A 112 -16.77 -2.08 -12.95
N LEU A 113 -16.23 -3.10 -12.28
CA LEU A 113 -16.55 -4.52 -12.51
C LEU A 113 -17.78 -5.01 -11.74
N GLN A 114 -18.46 -4.16 -10.96
CA GLN A 114 -19.49 -4.59 -10.02
C GLN A 114 -20.66 -5.37 -10.61
N ASP A 115 -21.01 -5.10 -11.86
CA ASP A 115 -22.07 -5.81 -12.59
C ASP A 115 -21.53 -6.68 -13.73
N SER A 116 -20.21 -6.89 -13.77
CA SER A 116 -19.56 -7.76 -14.74
C SER A 116 -19.61 -9.23 -14.32
N GLU A 117 -19.90 -10.10 -15.28
CA GLU A 117 -19.81 -11.55 -15.09
C GLU A 117 -18.36 -12.03 -15.27
N ILE A 118 -17.61 -12.06 -14.17
CA ILE A 118 -16.22 -12.53 -14.16
C ILE A 118 -16.14 -13.99 -13.67
N PRO A 119 -15.42 -14.87 -14.39
CA PRO A 119 -15.17 -16.24 -13.96
C PRO A 119 -14.62 -16.34 -12.53
N LYS A 120 -15.16 -17.26 -11.73
CA LYS A 120 -14.73 -17.50 -10.33
C LYS A 120 -13.23 -17.81 -10.20
N GLU A 121 -12.64 -18.45 -11.20
CA GLU A 121 -11.20 -18.76 -11.22
C GLU A 121 -10.34 -17.49 -11.24
N LEU A 122 -10.76 -16.46 -12.00
CA LEU A 122 -10.08 -15.17 -12.03
C LEU A 122 -10.20 -14.45 -10.68
N TRP A 123 -11.40 -14.38 -10.10
CA TRP A 123 -11.59 -13.79 -8.76
C TRP A 123 -10.77 -14.51 -7.68
N LYS A 124 -10.69 -15.84 -7.73
CA LYS A 124 -9.88 -16.61 -6.79
C LYS A 124 -8.40 -16.22 -6.85
N ASN A 125 -7.87 -15.96 -8.05
CA ASN A 125 -6.50 -15.49 -8.18
C ASN A 125 -6.31 -14.09 -7.59
N ILE A 126 -7.25 -13.16 -7.81
CA ILE A 126 -7.20 -11.82 -7.23
C ILE A 126 -7.27 -11.87 -5.70
N VAL A 127 -8.11 -12.74 -5.12
CA VAL A 127 -8.15 -13.00 -3.67
C VAL A 127 -6.78 -13.46 -3.16
N ASN A 128 -6.13 -14.40 -3.88
CA ASN A 128 -4.81 -14.89 -3.49
C ASN A 128 -3.74 -13.78 -3.57
N MET A 129 -3.70 -13.03 -4.67
CA MET A 129 -2.77 -11.92 -4.86
C MET A 129 -2.95 -10.85 -3.78
N ALA A 130 -4.19 -10.41 -3.52
CA ALA A 130 -4.49 -9.45 -2.46
C ALA A 130 -4.13 -9.99 -1.07
N SER A 131 -4.36 -11.28 -0.80
CA SER A 131 -3.93 -11.92 0.45
C SER A 131 -2.41 -11.91 0.61
N ASN A 132 -1.66 -12.17 -0.47
CA ASN A 132 -0.20 -12.09 -0.44
C ASN A 132 0.30 -10.65 -0.32
N LEU A 133 -0.39 -9.69 -0.93
CA LEU A 133 -0.10 -8.26 -0.75
C LEU A 133 -0.25 -7.83 0.71
N VAL A 134 -1.27 -8.31 1.44
CA VAL A 134 -1.39 -8.10 2.91
C VAL A 134 -0.16 -8.63 3.64
N LYS A 135 0.29 -9.86 3.32
CA LYS A 135 1.50 -10.44 3.93
C LYS A 135 2.75 -9.62 3.59
N CYS A 136 2.81 -9.06 2.39
CA CYS A 136 3.89 -8.18 1.93
C CYS A 136 3.92 -6.89 2.77
N ALA A 137 2.76 -6.24 2.91
CA ALA A 137 2.58 -5.04 3.71
C ALA A 137 2.91 -5.27 5.20
N ASP A 138 2.53 -6.41 5.77
CA ASP A 138 2.87 -6.77 7.16
C ASP A 138 4.37 -7.00 7.35
N ALA A 139 5.03 -7.65 6.39
CA ALA A 139 6.48 -7.83 6.41
C ALA A 139 7.22 -6.49 6.30
N LEU A 140 6.73 -5.58 5.45
CA LEU A 140 7.24 -4.22 5.32
C LEU A 140 7.05 -3.42 6.62
N ARG A 141 5.86 -3.48 7.23
CA ARG A 141 5.59 -2.87 8.54
C ARG A 141 6.60 -3.31 9.58
N GLY A 142 6.79 -4.63 9.71
CA GLY A 142 7.74 -5.21 10.64
C GLY A 142 9.19 -4.82 10.32
N SER A 143 9.54 -4.65 9.04
CA SER A 143 10.86 -4.15 8.63
C SER A 143 11.10 -2.71 9.10
N ILE A 144 10.15 -1.81 8.81
CA ILE A 144 10.22 -0.38 9.16
C ILE A 144 10.35 -0.20 10.68
N GLU A 145 9.56 -0.93 11.48
CA GLU A 145 9.61 -0.87 12.94
C GLU A 145 10.98 -1.28 13.53
N LYS A 146 11.78 -2.06 12.79
CA LYS A 146 13.09 -2.54 13.25
C LYS A 146 14.26 -1.68 12.79
N ILE A 147 14.09 -0.72 11.87
CA ILE A 147 15.19 0.11 11.33
C ILE A 147 15.99 0.78 12.45
N GLY A 148 15.32 1.36 13.44
CA GLY A 148 15.96 2.07 14.57
C GLY A 148 16.33 1.19 15.77
N VAL A 149 15.97 -0.10 15.77
CA VAL A 149 16.07 -0.98 16.96
C VAL A 149 16.98 -2.18 16.69
N ASN A 150 16.82 -2.84 15.55
CA ASN A 150 17.56 -4.04 15.18
C ASN A 150 17.71 -4.14 13.65
N SER A 151 18.82 -3.61 13.14
CA SER A 151 19.10 -3.57 11.69
C SER A 151 19.13 -4.95 11.04
N GLN A 152 19.59 -5.99 11.74
CA GLN A 152 19.58 -7.36 11.20
C GLN A 152 18.15 -7.89 11.00
N GLN A 153 17.23 -7.55 11.90
CA GLN A 153 15.82 -7.92 11.72
C GLN A 153 15.15 -7.10 10.62
N ALA A 154 15.47 -5.81 10.48
CA ALA A 154 14.99 -4.99 9.37
C ALA A 154 15.42 -5.58 8.01
N ILE A 155 16.70 -5.93 7.86
CA ILE A 155 17.21 -6.58 6.63
C ILE A 155 16.51 -7.91 6.34
N LYS A 156 16.20 -8.71 7.38
CA LYS A 156 15.42 -9.95 7.21
C LYS A 156 13.98 -9.67 6.78
N GLY A 157 13.36 -8.62 7.31
CA GLY A 157 12.04 -8.15 6.90
C GLY A 157 12.03 -7.73 5.43
N ALA A 158 12.97 -6.89 5.00
CA ALA A 158 13.11 -6.49 3.60
C ALA A 158 13.27 -7.70 2.65
N LYS A 159 14.13 -8.67 2.99
CA LYS A 159 14.24 -9.92 2.20
C LYS A 159 12.93 -10.71 2.15
N LYS A 160 12.14 -10.67 3.23
CA LYS A 160 10.84 -11.33 3.27
C LYS A 160 9.84 -10.65 2.33
N VAL A 161 9.90 -9.33 2.21
CA VAL A 161 9.10 -8.54 1.25
C VAL A 161 9.44 -8.97 -0.18
N GLU A 162 10.73 -8.98 -0.56
CA GLU A 162 11.19 -9.46 -1.88
C GLU A 162 10.75 -10.91 -2.17
N GLU A 163 10.76 -11.80 -1.17
CA GLU A 163 10.30 -13.18 -1.35
C GLU A 163 8.78 -13.29 -1.60
N ILE A 164 7.99 -12.32 -1.11
CA ILE A 164 6.54 -12.30 -1.27
C ILE A 164 6.18 -11.62 -2.59
N GLU A 165 6.83 -10.51 -2.95
CA GLU A 165 6.65 -9.83 -4.24
C GLU A 165 6.85 -10.79 -5.42
N ARG A 166 7.96 -11.54 -5.48
CA ARG A 166 8.18 -12.56 -6.52
C ARG A 166 7.05 -13.60 -6.63
N LYS A 167 6.35 -13.90 -5.54
CA LYS A 167 5.20 -14.81 -5.58
C LYS A 167 3.97 -14.13 -6.17
N ILE A 168 3.79 -12.85 -5.90
CA ILE A 168 2.74 -12.03 -6.49
C ILE A 168 2.99 -11.90 -8.00
N ASP A 169 4.23 -11.72 -8.45
CA ASP A 169 4.59 -11.70 -9.88
C ASP A 169 4.23 -13.01 -10.58
N ASP A 170 4.57 -14.14 -9.95
CA ASP A 170 4.20 -15.47 -10.44
C ASP A 170 2.68 -15.63 -10.54
N GLU A 171 1.93 -15.12 -9.57
CA GLU A 171 0.45 -15.14 -9.55
C GLU A 171 -0.14 -14.19 -10.60
N TYR A 172 0.46 -13.03 -10.80
CA TYR A 172 0.13 -12.05 -11.84
C TYR A 172 0.26 -12.68 -13.23
N LEU A 173 1.41 -13.29 -13.55
CA LEU A 173 1.63 -13.95 -14.83
C LEU A 173 0.68 -15.12 -15.06
N LYS A 174 0.44 -15.94 -14.02
CA LYS A 174 -0.57 -17.02 -14.07
C LYS A 174 -1.96 -16.48 -14.34
N THR A 175 -2.34 -15.37 -13.71
CA THR A 175 -3.65 -14.74 -13.90
C THR A 175 -3.82 -14.19 -15.31
N LYS A 176 -2.82 -13.47 -15.84
CA LYS A 176 -2.85 -12.99 -17.22
C LYS A 176 -2.94 -14.12 -18.24
N SER A 177 -2.28 -15.26 -17.99
CA SER A 177 -2.38 -16.42 -18.88
C SER A 177 -3.82 -16.95 -19.04
N LEU A 178 -4.67 -16.78 -18.02
CA LEU A 178 -6.08 -17.18 -18.06
C LEU A 178 -6.92 -16.31 -18.99
N PHE A 179 -6.46 -15.12 -19.39
CA PHE A 179 -7.23 -14.26 -20.30
C PHE A 179 -7.39 -14.90 -21.67
N VAL A 180 -6.40 -15.69 -22.12
CA VAL A 180 -6.51 -16.48 -23.36
C VAL A 180 -7.60 -17.55 -23.22
N LYS A 181 -7.66 -18.23 -22.07
CA LYS A 181 -8.72 -19.22 -21.77
C LYS A 181 -10.10 -18.57 -21.76
N TYR A 182 -10.20 -17.34 -21.25
CA TYR A 182 -11.44 -16.58 -21.14
C TYR A 182 -11.63 -15.52 -22.24
N ALA A 183 -11.02 -15.70 -23.41
CA ALA A 183 -11.06 -14.74 -24.52
C ALA A 183 -12.47 -14.39 -25.04
N LYS A 184 -13.50 -15.16 -24.66
CA LYS A 184 -14.91 -14.89 -24.98
C LYS A 184 -15.63 -14.00 -23.94
N MET A 185 -14.97 -13.64 -22.85
CA MET A 185 -15.50 -12.70 -21.86
C MET A 185 -15.67 -11.31 -22.49
N ASN A 186 -16.54 -10.48 -21.91
CA ASN A 186 -16.68 -9.10 -22.33
C ASN A 186 -15.31 -8.39 -22.33
N CYS A 187 -14.92 -7.81 -23.48
CA CYS A 187 -13.60 -7.19 -23.63
C CYS A 187 -13.39 -6.00 -22.68
N GLY A 188 -14.43 -5.21 -22.42
CA GLY A 188 -14.37 -4.10 -21.45
C GLY A 188 -14.11 -4.61 -20.03
N SER A 189 -14.82 -5.65 -19.61
CA SER A 189 -14.57 -6.31 -18.33
C SER A 189 -13.17 -6.93 -18.26
N MET A 190 -12.64 -7.47 -19.37
CA MET A 190 -11.29 -8.03 -19.42
C MET A 190 -10.20 -6.96 -19.25
N VAL A 191 -10.32 -5.82 -19.92
CA VAL A 191 -9.36 -4.70 -19.79
C VAL A 191 -9.34 -4.18 -18.36
N ILE A 192 -10.51 -3.93 -17.76
CA ILE A 192 -10.59 -3.42 -16.39
C ILE A 192 -10.05 -4.47 -15.38
N PHE A 193 -10.23 -5.76 -15.68
CA PHE A 193 -9.68 -6.83 -14.86
C PHE A 193 -8.16 -6.96 -15.01
N ASP A 194 -7.61 -6.68 -16.20
CA ASP A 194 -6.18 -6.55 -16.43
C ASP A 194 -5.60 -5.42 -15.58
N ASP A 195 -6.21 -4.22 -15.64
CA ASP A 195 -5.84 -3.06 -14.83
C ASP A 195 -5.89 -3.38 -13.32
N LEU A 196 -6.95 -4.04 -12.84
CA LEU A 196 -7.05 -4.52 -11.46
C LEU A 196 -5.87 -5.41 -11.07
N THR A 197 -5.49 -6.33 -11.96
CA THR A 197 -4.40 -7.29 -11.72
C THR A 197 -3.06 -6.57 -11.68
N GLU A 198 -2.84 -5.60 -12.57
CA GLU A 198 -1.64 -4.75 -12.61
C GLU A 198 -1.52 -3.85 -11.37
N PHE A 199 -2.58 -3.18 -10.94
CA PHE A 199 -2.50 -2.31 -9.77
C PHE A 199 -2.17 -3.06 -8.46
N ILE A 200 -2.57 -4.34 -8.35
CA ILE A 200 -2.19 -5.18 -7.19
C ILE A 200 -0.70 -5.54 -7.25
N GLU A 201 -0.15 -5.80 -8.45
CA GLU A 201 1.26 -6.09 -8.64
C GLU A 201 2.13 -4.83 -8.43
N HIS A 202 1.76 -3.69 -9.01
CA HIS A 202 2.44 -2.41 -8.75
C HIS A 202 2.44 -2.04 -7.26
N ALA A 203 1.37 -2.37 -6.52
CA ALA A 203 1.34 -2.22 -5.06
C ALA A 203 2.35 -3.14 -4.35
N ALA A 204 2.55 -4.37 -4.84
CA ALA A 204 3.58 -5.27 -4.33
C ALA A 204 4.99 -4.76 -4.63
N ASP A 205 5.23 -4.27 -5.84
CA ASP A 205 6.49 -3.63 -6.24
C ASP A 205 6.82 -2.45 -5.34
N MET A 206 5.84 -1.59 -5.06
CA MET A 206 6.04 -0.47 -4.13
C MET A 206 6.37 -0.94 -2.72
N CYS A 207 5.88 -2.10 -2.27
CA CYS A 207 6.32 -2.66 -1.00
C CYS A 207 7.80 -3.09 -1.06
N ALA A 208 8.23 -3.74 -2.14
CA ALA A 208 9.62 -4.19 -2.32
C ALA A 208 10.61 -3.03 -2.51
N ASP A 209 10.19 -1.97 -3.20
CA ASP A 209 10.97 -0.76 -3.42
C ASP A 209 11.13 0.09 -2.16
N THR A 210 10.22 -0.02 -1.18
CA THR A 210 10.18 0.79 0.04
C THR A 210 11.30 0.46 1.02
#